data_AF-A0A535V0E5-F1
#
_entry.id   AF-A0A535V0E5-F1
#
_cell.length_a   1.000
_cell.length_b   1.000
_cell.length_c   1.000
_cell.angle_alpha   90.00
_cell.angle_beta   90.00
_cell.angle_gamma   90.00
#
_symmetry.space_group_name_H-M   'P 1'
#
loop_
_entity.id
_entity.type
_entity.pdbx_description
1 polymer ?
#
loop_
_entity_poly.entity_id
_entity_poly.type
_entity_poly.pdbx_seq_one_letter_code
_entity_poly.pdbx_strand_id
1 'polypeptide(L)'
;MKAHTALNISKMIQRQFILGKLGLYPGRRWQGKAGVYEAVHAGCVVQMDPLSVIARSHDIALYGRVLEYQPADMDAVLYTDRIERNGRYGYSSGCF
;
A
#
# COMPACT_ATOMS: atom_id res chain seq x y z
N MET A 1 6.15 33.21 -7.28
CA MET A 1 6.66 31.87 -6.89
C MET A 1 7.22 31.99 -5.47
N LYS A 2 6.63 31.30 -4.47
CA LYS A 2 7.18 31.32 -3.10
C LYS A 2 8.44 30.45 -3.08
N ALA A 3 9.56 30.99 -2.62
CA ALA A 3 10.75 30.21 -2.36
C ALA A 3 10.44 29.23 -1.22
N HIS A 4 10.46 27.94 -1.51
CA HIS A 4 10.43 26.93 -0.47
C HIS A 4 11.81 26.90 0.19
N THR A 5 11.87 27.14 1.50
CA THR A 5 13.10 26.95 2.27
C THR A 5 13.54 25.50 2.11
N ALA A 6 14.67 25.27 1.45
CA ALA A 6 15.20 23.93 1.25
C ALA A 6 15.67 23.37 2.59
N LEU A 7 15.00 22.31 3.06
CA LEU A 7 15.43 21.58 4.26
C LEU A 7 16.70 20.79 3.91
N ASN A 8 17.82 21.13 4.55
CA ASN A 8 19.09 20.43 4.33
C ASN A 8 19.17 19.20 5.24
N ILE A 9 18.94 18.02 4.68
CA ILE A 9 18.99 16.72 5.36
C ILE A 9 20.03 15.82 4.71
N SER A 10 20.66 14.95 5.52
CA SER A 10 21.65 14.00 5.00
C SER A 10 21.04 13.03 3.99
N LYS A 11 21.86 12.53 3.06
CA LYS A 11 21.44 11.50 2.08
C LYS A 11 20.85 10.25 2.76
N MET A 12 21.35 9.91 3.95
CA MET A 12 20.83 8.79 4.74
C MET A 12 19.39 9.06 5.20
N ILE A 13 19.11 10.25 5.75
CA ILE A 13 17.76 10.63 6.18
C ILE A 13 16.81 10.69 4.98
N GLN A 14 17.26 11.23 3.83
CA GLN A 14 16.47 11.23 2.60
C GLN A 14 16.08 9.81 2.18
N ARG A 15 17.04 8.87 2.16
CA ARG A 15 16.80 7.47 1.83
C ARG A 15 15.82 6.83 2.81
N GLN A 16 16.03 6.99 4.12
CA GLN A 16 15.15 6.44 5.14
C GLN A 16 13.75 7.02 5.08
N PHE A 17 13.61 8.31 4.75
CA PHE A 17 12.32 8.95 4.55
C PHE A 17 11.55 8.32 3.37
N ILE A 18 12.19 8.20 2.20
CA ILE A 18 11.58 7.60 1.01
C ILE A 18 11.22 6.13 1.26
N LEU A 19 12.17 5.33 1.78
CA LEU A 19 11.92 3.93 2.11
C LEU A 19 10.87 3.79 3.23
N GLY A 20 10.82 4.77 4.14
CA GLY A 20 9.82 4.92 5.18
C GLY A 20 8.41 5.02 4.62
N LYS A 21 8.22 5.89 3.63
CA LYS A 21 6.95 6.07 2.90
C LYS A 21 6.55 4.84 2.09
N LEU A 22 7.52 4.15 1.48
CA LEU A 22 7.27 2.94 0.68
C LEU A 22 7.10 1.67 1.52
N GLY A 23 7.20 1.76 2.86
CA GLY A 23 7.11 0.58 3.73
C GLY A 23 8.34 -0.32 3.75
N LEU A 24 9.45 0.13 3.17
CA LEU A 24 10.69 -0.63 3.01
C LEU A 24 11.69 -0.41 4.16
N TYR A 25 11.50 0.63 4.97
CA TYR A 25 12.36 0.92 6.12
C TYR A 25 11.60 1.58 7.29
N PRO A 26 11.57 0.99 8.50
CA PRO A 26 11.88 -0.41 8.76
C PRO A 26 10.96 -1.31 7.92
N GLY A 27 11.51 -2.42 7.43
CA GLY A 27 10.74 -3.39 6.67
C GLY A 27 9.76 -4.16 7.55
N ARG A 28 8.74 -4.76 6.95
CA ARG A 28 7.79 -5.67 7.63
C ARG A 28 7.14 -5.07 8.89
N ARG A 29 6.72 -3.81 8.83
CA ARG A 29 6.11 -3.09 9.97
C ARG A 29 4.60 -3.31 10.13
N TRP A 30 3.97 -3.98 9.17
CA TRP A 30 2.54 -4.26 9.15
C TRP A 30 2.29 -5.77 9.27
N GLN A 31 1.09 -6.18 9.68
CA GLN A 31 0.75 -7.59 9.89
C GLN A 31 -0.69 -7.91 9.47
N GLY A 32 -0.85 -9.04 8.76
CA GLY A 32 -2.12 -9.60 8.32
C GLY A 32 -2.97 -8.66 7.45
N LYS A 33 -4.26 -8.98 7.28
CA LYS A 33 -5.21 -8.22 6.46
C LYS A 33 -5.31 -6.74 6.82
N ALA A 34 -5.35 -6.41 8.12
CA ALA A 34 -5.38 -5.01 8.58
C ALA A 34 -4.10 -4.28 8.14
N GLY A 35 -2.95 -4.94 8.28
CA GLY A 35 -1.67 -4.44 7.81
C GLY A 35 -1.58 -4.23 6.30
N VAL A 36 -2.27 -5.04 5.49
CA VAL A 36 -2.37 -4.82 4.04
C VAL A 36 -3.08 -3.50 3.73
N TYR A 37 -4.22 -3.25 4.39
CA TYR A 37 -4.94 -1.98 4.22
C TYR A 37 -4.07 -0.78 4.63
N GLU A 38 -3.42 -0.86 5.79
CA GLU A 38 -2.53 0.19 6.26
C GLU A 38 -1.33 0.42 5.33
N ALA A 39 -0.73 -0.64 4.79
CA ALA A 39 0.37 -0.55 3.84
C ALA A 39 -0.06 0.22 2.59
N VAL A 40 -1.19 -0.17 1.97
CA VAL A 40 -1.72 0.49 0.78
C VAL A 40 -2.05 1.96 1.07
N HIS A 41 -2.67 2.26 2.22
CA HIS A 41 -3.04 3.61 2.60
C HIS A 41 -1.83 4.51 2.94
N ALA A 42 -0.77 3.95 3.52
CA ALA A 42 0.43 4.67 3.91
C ALA A 42 1.30 5.16 2.74
N GLY A 43 0.94 4.80 1.50
CA GLY A 43 1.69 5.16 0.29
C GLY A 43 2.42 4.00 -0.36
N CYS A 44 2.10 2.75 0.01
CA CYS A 44 2.50 1.59 -0.76
C CYS A 44 1.63 1.50 -2.04
N VAL A 45 2.01 2.25 -3.07
CA VAL A 45 1.34 2.18 -4.37
C VAL A 45 1.85 0.94 -5.10
N VAL A 46 0.98 -0.04 -5.27
CA VAL A 46 1.24 -1.24 -6.07
C VAL A 46 0.37 -1.22 -7.32
N GLN A 47 0.94 -1.61 -8.46
CA GLN A 47 0.16 -1.74 -9.69
C GLN A 47 -0.69 -3.01 -9.59
N MET A 48 -2.00 -2.85 -9.79
CA MET A 48 -2.93 -3.96 -9.87
C MET A 48 -3.06 -4.38 -11.33
N ASP A 49 -2.41 -5.49 -11.67
CA ASP A 49 -2.53 -6.10 -12.98
C ASP A 49 -3.55 -7.26 -12.90
N PRO A 50 -4.58 -7.29 -13.76
CA PRO A 50 -5.57 -8.38 -13.78
C PRO A 50 -5.00 -9.68 -14.36
N LEU A 51 -3.88 -9.61 -15.09
CA LEU A 51 -3.24 -10.75 -15.72
C LEU A 51 -2.28 -11.44 -14.74
N SER A 52 -2.57 -12.70 -14.39
CA SER A 52 -1.63 -13.55 -13.66
C SER A 52 -0.88 -14.45 -14.64
N VAL A 53 0.36 -14.09 -14.99
CA VAL A 53 1.19 -14.92 -15.88
C VAL A 53 1.92 -16.01 -15.09
N ILE A 54 2.46 -15.67 -13.90
CA ILE A 54 3.15 -16.61 -12.98
C ILE A 54 2.95 -16.18 -11.52
N ALA A 55 3.16 -14.89 -11.22
CA ALA A 55 2.93 -14.29 -9.92
C ALA A 55 2.54 -12.81 -10.11
N ARG A 56 1.65 -12.29 -9.27
CA ARG A 56 1.21 -10.89 -9.37
C ARG A 56 2.22 -9.97 -8.68
N SER A 57 2.60 -8.88 -9.34
CA SER A 57 3.63 -7.95 -8.85
C SER A 57 3.30 -7.37 -7.47
N HIS A 58 2.03 -7.05 -7.22
CA HIS A 58 1.58 -6.52 -5.92
C HIS A 58 1.73 -7.54 -4.78
N ASP A 59 1.53 -8.83 -5.05
CA ASP A 59 1.70 -9.88 -4.04
C ASP A 59 3.17 -9.95 -3.58
N ILE A 60 4.11 -9.97 -4.53
CA ILE A 60 5.56 -9.95 -4.24
C ILE A 60 5.92 -8.73 -3.38
N ALA A 61 5.36 -7.59 -3.74
CA ALA A 61 5.60 -6.35 -3.05
C ALA A 61 5.06 -6.37 -1.61
N LEU A 62 3.89 -6.98 -1.38
CA LEU A 62 3.26 -7.08 -0.06
C LEU A 62 3.93 -8.13 0.84
N TYR A 63 4.41 -9.26 0.28
CA TYR A 63 5.23 -10.23 1.03
C TYR A 63 6.49 -9.60 1.67
N GLY A 64 7.06 -8.57 1.04
CA GLY A 64 8.20 -7.83 1.59
C GLY A 64 7.84 -6.86 2.72
N ARG A 65 6.57 -6.51 2.89
CA ARG A 65 6.12 -5.37 3.71
C ARG A 65 5.16 -5.75 4.84
N VAL A 66 4.39 -6.82 4.67
CA VAL A 66 3.35 -7.24 5.61
C VAL A 66 3.68 -8.66 6.11
N LEU A 67 3.82 -8.80 7.42
CA LEU A 67 3.96 -10.10 8.07
C LEU A 67 2.67 -10.91 7.91
N GLU A 68 2.82 -12.22 7.68
CA GLU A 68 1.69 -13.15 7.54
C GLU A 68 0.75 -12.80 6.38
N TYR A 69 1.25 -12.06 5.38
CA TYR A 69 0.50 -11.72 4.17
C TYR A 69 -0.02 -12.97 3.44
N GLN A 70 -1.30 -12.97 3.13
CA GLN A 70 -1.90 -13.89 2.17
C GLN A 70 -2.45 -13.11 0.96
N PRO A 71 -2.36 -13.63 -0.28
CA PRO A 71 -2.92 -12.97 -1.46
C PRO A 71 -4.41 -12.62 -1.32
N ALA A 72 -5.17 -13.47 -0.61
CA ALA A 72 -6.59 -13.23 -0.32
C ALA A 72 -6.84 -11.97 0.53
N ASP A 73 -5.86 -11.53 1.34
CA ASP A 73 -5.99 -10.31 2.13
C ASP A 73 -6.12 -9.08 1.23
N MET A 74 -5.31 -9.02 0.16
CA MET A 74 -5.35 -7.90 -0.79
C MET A 74 -6.65 -7.88 -1.60
N ASP A 75 -7.10 -9.05 -2.05
CA ASP A 75 -8.37 -9.18 -2.77
C ASP A 75 -9.55 -8.73 -1.88
N ALA A 76 -9.56 -9.15 -0.61
CA ALA A 76 -10.57 -8.73 0.35
C ALA A 76 -10.53 -7.22 0.63
N VAL A 77 -9.33 -6.62 0.79
CA VAL A 77 -9.18 -5.18 1.02
C VAL A 77 -9.66 -4.35 -0.18
N LEU A 78 -9.36 -4.78 -1.40
CA LEU A 78 -9.66 -4.03 -2.62
C LEU A 78 -11.10 -4.15 -3.09
N TYR A 79 -11.68 -5.35 -2.99
CA TYR A 79 -12.98 -5.65 -3.58
C TYR A 79 -14.06 -5.77 -2.51
N THR A 80 -13.88 -6.64 -1.51
CA THR A 80 -14.92 -6.88 -0.49
C THR A 80 -15.08 -5.69 0.46
N ASP A 81 -14.03 -5.34 1.20
CA ASP A 81 -14.07 -4.32 2.24
C ASP A 81 -14.30 -2.92 1.65
N ARG A 82 -13.88 -2.70 0.40
CA ARG A 82 -14.12 -1.45 -0.32
C ARG A 82 -15.60 -1.31 -0.66
N ILE A 83 -16.23 -2.36 -1.18
CA ILE A 83 -17.67 -2.34 -1.50
C ILE A 83 -18.48 -2.12 -0.22
N GLU A 84 -18.14 -2.81 0.88
CA GLU A 84 -18.80 -2.62 2.17
C GLU A 84 -18.65 -1.18 2.69
N ARG A 85 -17.45 -0.59 2.58
CA ARG A 85 -17.23 0.81 2.96
C ARG A 85 -18.00 1.77 2.06
N ASN A 86 -17.97 1.58 0.75
CA ASN A 86 -18.71 2.40 -0.20
C ASN A 86 -20.22 2.34 0.06
N GLY A 87 -20.75 1.16 0.36
CA GLY A 87 -22.15 0.97 0.76
C GLY A 87 -22.51 1.70 2.06
N ARG A 88 -21.60 1.73 3.05
CA ARG A 88 -21.77 2.54 4.28
C ARG A 88 -21.77 4.05 4.03
N TYR A 89 -21.06 4.52 3.00
CA TYR A 89 -20.98 5.94 2.64
C TYR A 89 -21.96 6.33 1.51
N GLY A 90 -22.86 5.44 1.08
CA GLY A 90 -23.87 5.74 0.06
C GLY A 90 -23.33 5.85 -1.37
N TYR A 91 -22.11 5.40 -1.65
CA TYR A 91 -21.58 5.31 -3.01
C TYR A 91 -22.10 4.03 -3.68
N SER A 92 -22.78 4.16 -4.82
CA SER A 92 -23.24 3.01 -5.59
C SER A 92 -22.04 2.18 -6.06
N SER A 93 -22.12 0.87 -5.90
CA SER A 93 -21.10 -0.12 -6.24
C SER A 93 -20.86 -0.29 -7.76
N GLY A 94 -21.20 0.72 -8.57
CA GLY A 94 -21.40 0.59 -10.01
C GLY A 94 -20.43 1.36 -10.90
N CYS A 95 -19.28 1.81 -10.40
CA CYS A 95 -18.31 2.49 -11.27
C CYS A 95 -16.87 2.17 -10.85
N PHE A 96 -16.39 0.99 -11.25
CA PHE A 96 -15.04 0.68 -11.78
C PHE A 96 -15.11 -0.68 -12.47
#